data_AF-A0ABD4KXQ7-F1
#
_entry.id   AF-A0ABD4KXQ7-F1
#
_cell.length_a   1.000
_cell.length_b   1.000
_cell.length_c   1.000
_cell.angle_alpha   90.00
_cell.angle_beta   90.00
_cell.angle_gamma   90.00
#
_symmetry.space_group_name_H-M   'P 1'
#
loop_
_entity.id
_entity.type
_entity.pdbx_description
1 polymer ?
#
loop_
_entity_poly.entity_id
_entity_poly.type
_entity_poly.pdbx_seq_one_letter_code
_entity_poly.pdbx_strand_id
1 'polypeptide(L)'
;PITRESGRFKGKRMIQGGRAQVRTVMYMAMMSAIQCNPVFKAAYERLLAAGKPKKVAIVACMRKRVVILNSMLRDGVMWDKDSVKN
;
A
#
# COMPACT_ATOMS: atom_id res chain seq x y z
N PRO A 1 -2.17 8.83 9.88
CA PRO A 1 -2.22 10.08 9.08
C PRO A 1 -2.32 11.25 10.04
N ILE A 2 -1.51 12.29 9.85
CA ILE A 2 -1.53 13.49 10.71
C ILE A 2 -2.58 14.45 10.18
N THR A 3 -3.36 15.01 11.10
CA THR A 3 -4.38 16.01 10.83
C THR A 3 -3.72 17.35 10.53
N ARG A 4 -4.07 17.98 9.40
CA ARG A 4 -3.60 19.31 9.01
C ARG A 4 -4.78 20.27 9.03
N GLU A 5 -5.27 20.57 10.23
CA GLU A 5 -6.45 21.40 10.44
C GLU A 5 -6.09 22.59 11.34
N SER A 6 -6.55 23.79 10.99
CA SER A 6 -6.37 25.01 11.81
C SER A 6 -7.66 25.82 11.81
N GLY A 7 -8.44 25.72 12.90
CA GLY A 7 -9.73 26.40 13.04
C GLY A 7 -10.68 26.09 11.88
N ARG A 8 -10.80 27.01 10.92
CA ARG A 8 -11.64 26.88 9.71
C ARG A 8 -11.02 26.07 8.56
N PHE A 9 -9.71 25.82 8.57
CA PHE A 9 -9.04 25.09 7.49
C PHE A 9 -9.08 23.58 7.71
N LYS A 10 -9.64 22.83 6.75
CA LYS A 10 -9.59 21.36 6.71
C LYS A 10 -8.66 20.88 5.59
N GLY A 11 -7.40 20.60 5.93
CA GLY A 11 -6.40 20.11 4.99
C GLY A 11 -6.47 18.60 4.75
N LYS A 12 -5.87 18.14 3.65
CA LYS A 12 -5.70 16.71 3.38
C LYS A 12 -4.79 16.08 4.44
N ARG A 13 -5.26 14.99 5.06
CA ARG A 13 -4.46 14.20 6.01
C ARG A 13 -3.35 13.48 5.27
N MET A 14 -2.11 13.65 5.74
CA MET A 14 -0.94 13.02 5.12
C MET A 14 -0.24 12.14 6.14
N ILE A 15 0.45 11.12 5.65
CA ILE A 15 1.35 10.34 6.50
C ILE A 15 2.63 11.15 6.73
N GLN A 16 3.01 11.34 7.99
CA GLN A 16 4.23 12.03 8.39
C GLN A 16 4.89 11.22 9.52
N GLY A 17 6.22 11.13 9.50
CA GLY A 17 7.01 10.27 10.38
C GLY A 17 7.25 8.83 9.87
N GLY A 18 7.77 7.98 10.76
CA GLY A 18 8.08 6.56 10.51
C GLY A 18 9.34 6.32 9.67
N ARG A 19 9.46 5.11 9.10
CA ARG A 19 10.63 4.69 8.29
C ARG A 19 10.52 5.18 6.85
N ALA A 20 10.93 6.44 6.61
CA ALA A 20 10.82 7.08 5.29
C ALA A 20 11.56 6.31 4.18
N GLN A 21 12.78 5.85 4.46
CA GLN A 21 13.59 5.08 3.49
C GLN A 21 12.87 3.81 3.03
N VAL A 22 12.30 3.04 3.97
CA VAL A 22 11.56 1.81 3.66
C VAL A 22 10.34 2.09 2.80
N ARG A 23 9.63 3.19 3.08
CA ARG A 23 8.48 3.60 2.27
C ARG A 23 8.89 3.93 0.84
N THR A 24 10.01 4.63 0.64
CA THR A 24 10.53 4.95 -0.69
C THR A 24 10.92 3.68 -1.45
N VAL A 25 11.71 2.80 -0.83
CA VAL A 25 12.13 1.53 -1.46
C VAL A 25 10.92 0.68 -1.82
N MET A 26 9.96 0.57 -0.90
CA MET A 26 8.76 -0.22 -1.14
C MET A 26 7.85 0.39 -2.20
N TYR A 27 7.78 1.72 -2.31
CA TYR A 27 7.07 2.38 -3.39
C TYR A 27 7.67 2.00 -4.75
N MET A 28 9.00 2.07 -4.90
CA MET A 28 9.69 1.65 -6.13
C MET A 28 9.48 0.16 -6.42
N ALA A 29 9.58 -0.70 -5.41
CA ALA A 29 9.33 -2.14 -5.56
C ALA A 29 7.88 -2.43 -5.99
N MET A 30 6.91 -1.66 -5.50
CA MET A 30 5.50 -1.82 -5.89
C MET A 30 5.23 -1.38 -7.33
N MET A 31 5.96 -0.38 -7.86
CA MET A 31 5.84 0.02 -9.27
C MET A 31 6.19 -1.13 -10.22
N SER A 32 7.24 -1.90 -9.91
CA SER A 32 7.58 -3.11 -10.69
C SER A 32 6.61 -4.26 -10.39
N ALA A 33 6.23 -4.47 -9.13
CA ALA A 33 5.35 -5.57 -8.75
C ALA A 33 3.95 -5.48 -9.39
N ILE A 34 3.39 -4.27 -9.55
CA ILE A 34 2.11 -4.06 -10.24
C ILE A 34 2.19 -4.45 -11.72
N GLN A 35 3.36 -4.32 -12.35
CA GLN A 35 3.54 -4.66 -13.76
C GLN A 35 3.73 -6.17 -13.96
N CYS A 36 4.52 -6.81 -13.10
CA CYS A 36 4.90 -8.22 -13.26
C CYS A 36 3.91 -9.20 -12.62
N ASN A 37 3.22 -8.82 -11.55
CA ASN A 37 2.38 -9.73 -10.77
C ASN A 37 0.88 -9.44 -10.98
N PRO A 38 0.11 -10.39 -11.54
CA PRO A 38 -1.31 -10.19 -11.85
C PRO A 38 -2.17 -9.97 -10.60
N VAL A 39 -1.79 -10.48 -9.43
CA VAL A 39 -2.54 -10.30 -8.19
C VAL A 39 -2.52 -8.84 -7.72
N PHE A 40 -1.34 -8.21 -7.78
CA PHE A 40 -1.20 -6.80 -7.41
C PHE A 40 -1.78 -5.88 -8.50
N LYS A 41 -1.68 -6.28 -9.77
CA LYS A 41 -2.31 -5.57 -10.89
C LYS A 41 -3.83 -5.49 -10.72
N ALA A 42 -4.48 -6.63 -10.46
CA ALA A 42 -5.93 -6.68 -10.25
C ALA A 42 -6.38 -5.82 -9.04
N ALA A 43 -5.62 -5.86 -7.94
CA ALA A 43 -5.90 -5.03 -6.78
C ALA A 43 -5.75 -3.52 -7.09
N TYR A 44 -4.74 -3.15 -7.87
CA TYR A 44 -4.50 -1.77 -8.31
C TYR A 44 -5.60 -1.28 -9.26
N GLU A 45 -5.96 -2.08 -10.26
CA GLU A 45 -7.02 -1.75 -11.23
C GLU A 45 -8.39 -1.61 -10.56
N ARG A 46 -8.73 -2.48 -9.60
CA ARG A 46 -9.95 -2.35 -8.79
C ARG A 46 -10.02 -1.02 -8.05
N LEU A 47 -8.89 -0.55 -7.52
CA LEU A 47 -8.83 0.73 -6.82
C LEU A 47 -8.93 1.93 -7.78
N LEU A 48 -8.39 1.80 -8.99
CA LEU A 48 -8.56 2.80 -10.05
C LEU A 48 -10.01 2.86 -10.54
N ALA A 49 -10.64 1.71 -10.74
CA ALA A 49 -12.05 1.61 -11.13
C ALA A 49 -12.97 2.24 -10.06
N ALA A 50 -12.59 2.14 -8.78
CA ALA A 50 -13.26 2.84 -7.68
C ALA A 50 -12.97 4.36 -7.61
N GLY A 51 -12.34 4.94 -8.65
CA GLY A 51 -12.08 6.38 -8.76
C GLY A 51 -10.95 6.90 -7.86
N LYS A 52 -10.13 6.02 -7.26
CA LYS A 52 -9.06 6.45 -6.36
C LYS A 52 -7.87 7.01 -7.15
N PRO A 53 -7.18 8.05 -6.63
CA PRO A 53 -5.97 8.55 -7.26
C PRO A 53 -4.89 7.46 -7.36
N LYS A 54 -4.13 7.44 -8.48
CA LYS A 54 -3.06 6.46 -8.74
C LYS A 54 -2.10 6.29 -7.56
N LYS A 55 -1.65 7.40 -6.95
CA LYS A 55 -0.77 7.37 -5.77
C LYS A 55 -1.41 6.67 -4.57
N VAL A 56 -2.71 6.86 -4.34
CA VAL A 56 -3.43 6.20 -3.23
C VAL A 56 -3.56 4.71 -3.51
N ALA A 57 -3.80 4.31 -4.76
CA ALA A 57 -3.87 2.91 -5.15
C ALA A 57 -2.53 2.18 -4.94
N ILE A 58 -1.40 2.80 -5.29
CA ILE A 58 -0.06 2.24 -5.03
C ILE A 58 0.19 2.10 -3.52
N VAL A 59 -0.13 3.13 -2.73
CA VAL A 59 0.05 3.10 -1.27
C VAL A 59 -0.82 2.02 -0.61
N ALA A 60 -2.03 1.79 -1.11
CA ALA A 60 -2.90 0.71 -0.64
C ALA A 60 -2.30 -0.68 -0.95
N CYS A 61 -1.77 -0.88 -2.16
CA CYS A 61 -1.10 -2.13 -2.52
C CYS A 61 0.17 -2.36 -1.69
N MET A 62 0.94 -1.30 -1.43
CA MET A 62 2.09 -1.33 -0.52
C MET A 62 1.66 -1.78 0.89
N ARG A 63 0.61 -1.18 1.45
CA ARG A 63 0.10 -1.55 2.78
C ARG A 63 -0.29 -3.02 2.83
N LYS A 64 -0.98 -3.53 1.80
CA LYS A 64 -1.35 -4.95 1.69
C LYS A 64 -0.12 -5.86 1.66
N ARG A 65 0.93 -5.49 0.91
CA ARG A 65 2.20 -6.25 0.89
C ARG A 65 2.89 -6.30 2.26
N VAL A 66 2.92 -5.19 2.99
CA VAL A 66 3.49 -5.18 4.36
C VAL A 66 2.72 -6.09 5.29
N VAL A 67 1.39 -6.12 5.20
CA VAL A 67 0.56 -7.02 6.02
C VAL A 67 0.88 -8.48 5.73
N ILE A 68 0.98 -8.85 4.45
CA ILE A 68 1.31 -10.23 4.04
C ILE A 68 2.70 -10.64 4.53
N LEU A 69 3.71 -9.78 4.35
CA LEU A 69 5.06 -10.07 4.85
C LEU A 69 5.07 -10.23 6.38
N ASN A 70 4.28 -9.43 7.09
CA ASN A 70 4.18 -9.53 8.55
C ASN A 70 3.43 -10.80 9.00
N SER A 71 2.41 -11.26 8.28
CA SER A 71 1.75 -12.54 8.58
C SER A 71 2.68 -13.71 8.28
N MET A 72 3.38 -13.69 7.15
CA MET A 72 4.38 -14.71 6.80
C MET A 72 5.48 -14.84 7.86
N LEU A 73 6.02 -13.70 8.34
CA LEU A 73 7.04 -13.70 9.38
C LEU A 73 6.53 -14.22 10.73
N ARG A 74 5.25 -13.98 11.05
CA ARG A 74 4.61 -14.46 12.28
C ARG A 74 4.40 -15.96 12.24
N ASP A 75 3.90 -16.47 11.12
CA ASP A 75 3.47 -17.86 11.00
C ASP A 75 4.60 -18.77 10.49
N GLY A 76 5.76 -18.20 10.12
CA GLY A 76 6.90 -18.93 9.57
C GLY A 76 6.65 -19.51 8.17
N VAL A 77 5.60 -19.06 7.49
CA VAL A 77 5.16 -19.59 6.20
C VAL A 77 5.74 -18.80 5.02
N MET A 78 6.02 -19.50 3.92
CA MET A 78 6.47 -18.89 2.68
C MET A 78 5.30 -18.24 1.92
N TRP A 79 5.63 -17.45 0.88
CA TRP A 79 4.62 -16.73 0.12
C TRP A 79 3.72 -17.73 -0.61
N ASP A 80 2.41 -17.56 -0.40
CA ASP A 80 1.37 -18.28 -1.13
C ASP A 80 0.40 -17.27 -1.77
N LYS A 81 -0.05 -17.60 -2.97
CA LYS A 81 -1.01 -16.82 -3.76
C LYS A 81 -2.35 -16.66 -3.04
N ASP A 82 -2.73 -17.63 -2.19
CA ASP A 82 -3.99 -17.62 -1.43
C ASP A 82 -3.94 -16.77 -0.15
N SER A 83 -2.75 -16.47 0.38
CA SER A 83 -2.54 -15.60 1.56
C SER A 83 -2.94 -14.13 1.31
N VAL A 84 -3.29 -13.77 0.07
CA VAL A 84 -3.64 -12.41 -0.36
C VAL A 84 -5.15 -12.11 -0.17
N LYS A 85 -5.91 -13.00 0.47
CA LYS A 85 -7.38 -12.90 0.57
C LYS A 85 -7.96 -11.91 1.61
N ASN A 86 -7.14 -11.17 2.35
CA ASN A 86 -7.63 -10.13 3.27
C ASN A 86 -7.68 -8.73 2.65
#